data_AF-A0A1F9YWG9-F1
#
_entry.id   AF-A0A1F9YWG9-F1
#
_cell.length_a   1.000
_cell.length_b   1.000
_cell.length_c   1.000
_cell.angle_alpha   90.00
_cell.angle_beta   90.00
_cell.angle_gamma   90.00
#
_symmetry.space_group_name_H-M   'P 1'
#
loop_
_entity.id
_entity.type
_entity.pdbx_description
1 polymer ?
#
loop_
_entity_poly.entity_id
_entity_poly.type
_entity_poly.pdbx_seq_one_letter_code
_entity_poly.pdbx_strand_id
1 'polypeptide(L)'
;MAKCPNCGSDNPDYSFYCGRCSAELKDSSGKPYVEPKPATPPPPRKVVPKLVAVKIATQTVNPVIGGVCVSLAGLLAFVQGAIALVGEVQILEFTGSRTGWLMFWGFFFIVVGMGAILLGSRAMRRVGYPGALIGAVLGIVGIGFGIGPFLAVAGLVLIALSREEFEL
;
A
#
# COMPACT_ATOMS: atom_id res chain seq x y z
N MET A 1 10.90 37.74 50.04
CA MET A 1 11.06 36.29 50.23
C MET A 1 10.97 35.99 51.73
N ALA A 2 10.15 35.03 52.14
CA ALA A 2 9.94 34.66 53.54
C ALA A 2 10.86 33.49 53.92
N LYS A 3 11.62 33.63 55.01
CA LYS A 3 12.48 32.54 55.51
C LYS A 3 11.71 31.63 56.45
N CYS A 4 11.87 30.32 56.26
CA CYS A 4 11.26 29.34 57.16
C CYS A 4 11.99 29.32 58.51
N PRO A 5 11.29 29.53 59.65
CA PRO A 5 11.92 29.48 60.97
C PRO A 5 12.33 28.05 61.38
N ASN A 6 11.76 27.01 60.76
CA ASN A 6 12.04 25.62 61.14
C ASN A 6 13.25 25.03 60.40
N CYS A 7 13.39 25.29 59.09
CA CYS A 7 14.47 24.68 58.27
C CYS A 7 15.35 25.69 57.53
N GLY A 8 15.11 26.99 57.68
CA GLY A 8 15.91 28.06 57.09
C GLY A 8 15.77 28.25 55.58
N SER A 9 14.92 27.47 54.90
CA SER A 9 14.70 27.60 53.45
C SER A 9 14.01 28.91 53.08
N ASP A 10 14.37 29.49 51.93
CA ASP A 10 13.68 30.63 51.36
C ASP A 10 12.39 30.19 50.66
N ASN A 11 11.29 30.91 50.91
CA ASN A 11 9.97 30.67 50.32
C ASN A 11 9.42 31.96 49.70
N PRO A 12 8.57 31.87 48.67
CA PRO A 12 7.84 33.02 48.15
C PRO A 12 7.01 33.71 49.24
N ASP A 13 6.89 35.03 49.20
CA ASP A 13 6.18 35.85 50.21
C ASP A 13 4.69 35.52 50.36
N TYR A 14 4.11 34.86 49.35
CA TYR A 14 2.71 34.41 49.35
C TYR A 14 2.52 32.99 49.90
N SER A 15 3.59 32.31 50.36
CA SER A 15 3.52 30.93 50.81
C SER A 15 3.06 30.86 52.27
N PHE A 16 1.99 30.12 52.53
CA PHE A 16 1.50 29.85 53.89
C PHE A 16 2.31 28.75 54.58
N TYR A 17 2.91 27.86 53.79
CA TYR A 17 3.69 26.71 54.26
C TYR A 17 5.05 26.66 53.59
N CYS A 18 6.04 26.16 54.31
CA CYS A 18 7.37 25.90 53.76
C CYS A 18 7.33 24.73 52.77
N GLY A 19 7.80 24.94 51.53
CA GLY A 19 7.85 23.89 50.51
C GLY A 19 8.83 22.74 50.81
N ARG A 20 9.71 22.89 51.81
CA ARG A 20 10.75 21.90 52.16
C ARG A 20 10.43 21.07 53.40
N CYS A 21 9.89 21.71 54.45
CA CYS A 21 9.62 21.03 55.73
C CYS A 21 8.15 21.10 56.16
N SER A 22 7.28 21.70 55.34
CA SER A 22 5.84 21.83 55.56
C SER A 22 5.44 22.61 56.81
N ALA A 23 6.38 23.26 57.51
CA ALA A 23 6.07 24.14 58.63
C ALA A 23 5.31 25.40 58.18
N GLU A 24 4.38 25.85 59.01
CA GLU A 24 3.64 27.11 58.81
C GLU A 24 4.57 28.33 58.87
N LEU A 25 4.38 29.26 57.93
CA LEU A 25 5.11 30.52 57.87
C LEU A 25 4.23 31.62 58.48
N LYS A 26 4.67 32.20 59.60
CA LYS A 26 3.86 33.15 60.40
C LYS A 26 3.59 34.51 59.73
N ASP A 27 4.31 34.84 58.66
CA ASP A 27 4.24 36.15 58.00
C ASP A 27 3.57 36.11 56.62
N SER A 28 2.58 35.23 56.41
CA SER A 28 1.77 35.23 55.20
C SER A 28 0.78 36.41 55.20
N SER A 29 1.30 37.63 55.04
CA SER A 29 0.49 38.81 54.67
C SER A 29 0.10 38.68 53.20
N GLY A 30 -0.83 37.76 52.93
CA GLY A 30 -1.31 37.42 51.61
C GLY A 30 -1.78 38.65 50.85
N LYS A 31 -0.99 39.10 49.88
CA LYS A 31 -1.54 39.94 48.80
C LYS A 31 -2.51 39.06 48.00
N PRO A 32 -3.73 39.53 47.70
CA PRO A 32 -4.71 38.73 46.98
C PRO A 32 -4.14 38.26 45.65
N TYR A 33 -4.34 36.99 45.35
CA TYR A 33 -4.00 36.36 44.07
C TYR A 33 -4.62 37.18 42.93
N VAL A 34 -3.78 37.80 42.10
CA VAL A 34 -4.23 38.41 40.84
C VAL A 34 -4.20 37.31 39.80
N GLU A 35 -5.38 36.88 39.36
CA GLU A 35 -5.52 35.87 38.32
C GLU A 35 -4.86 36.35 37.02
N PRO A 36 -3.93 35.57 36.43
CA PRO A 36 -3.33 35.92 35.14
C PRO A 36 -4.41 35.98 34.05
N LYS A 37 -4.43 37.09 33.29
CA LYS A 37 -5.32 37.26 32.14
C LYS A 37 -5.26 36.02 31.22
N PRO A 38 -6.39 35.43 30.80
CA PRO A 38 -6.40 34.23 29.98
C PRO A 38 -5.54 34.42 28.72
N ALA A 39 -4.53 33.59 28.54
CA ALA A 39 -3.80 33.52 27.29
C ALA A 39 -4.77 33.12 26.18
N THR A 40 -4.78 33.86 25.08
CA THR A 40 -5.56 33.52 23.90
C THR A 40 -5.24 32.10 23.46
N PRO A 41 -6.25 31.28 23.12
CA PRO A 41 -6.01 29.90 22.70
C PRO A 41 -5.06 29.90 21.48
N PRO A 42 -4.09 28.97 21.43
CA PRO A 42 -3.22 28.86 20.26
C PRO A 42 -4.07 28.62 19.01
N PRO A 43 -3.69 29.19 17.85
CA PRO A 43 -4.45 29.06 16.63
C PRO A 43 -4.67 27.58 16.29
N PRO A 44 -5.88 27.19 15.86
CA PRO A 44 -6.17 25.80 15.55
C PRO A 44 -5.19 25.28 14.50
N ARG A 45 -4.43 24.26 14.87
CA ARG A 45 -3.47 23.59 14.00
C ARG A 45 -4.25 23.00 12.82
N LYS A 46 -4.07 23.53 11.61
CA LYS A 46 -4.66 22.98 10.37
C LYS A 46 -4.19 21.53 10.20
N VAL A 47 -5.05 20.59 10.54
CA VAL A 47 -4.87 19.17 10.22
C VAL A 47 -5.02 19.06 8.71
N VAL A 48 -3.90 18.95 7.98
CA VAL A 48 -3.94 18.79 6.53
C VAL A 48 -4.55 17.40 6.24
N PRO A 49 -5.67 17.31 5.51
CA PRO A 49 -6.38 16.04 5.33
C PRO A 49 -5.60 15.14 4.36
N LYS A 50 -5.00 14.06 4.88
CA LYS A 50 -4.41 12.96 4.09
C LYS A 50 -5.35 12.38 3.01
N LEU A 51 -6.67 12.59 3.15
CA LEU A 51 -7.67 12.09 2.20
C LEU A 51 -7.59 12.70 0.79
N VAL A 52 -7.08 13.92 0.64
CA VAL A 52 -7.07 14.58 -0.68
C VAL A 52 -6.00 13.99 -1.60
N ALA A 53 -4.86 13.56 -1.04
CA ALA A 53 -3.79 12.94 -1.83
C ALA A 53 -4.18 11.58 -2.41
N VAL A 54 -4.98 10.79 -1.68
CA VAL A 54 -5.42 9.46 -2.13
C VAL A 54 -6.37 9.57 -3.32
N LYS A 55 -7.30 10.54 -3.29
CA LYS A 55 -8.33 10.71 -4.33
C LYS A 55 -7.76 11.20 -5.68
N ILE A 56 -6.66 11.95 -5.65
CA ILE A 56 -5.98 12.40 -6.88
C ILE A 56 -5.17 11.25 -7.50
N ALA A 57 -4.62 10.36 -6.68
CA ALA A 57 -3.85 9.21 -7.16
C ALA A 57 -4.75 8.13 -7.79
N THR A 58 -5.97 7.90 -7.29
CA THR A 58 -6.91 6.93 -7.89
C THR A 58 -7.54 7.42 -9.20
N GLN A 59 -7.63 8.74 -9.41
CA GLN A 59 -8.28 9.30 -10.60
C GLN A 59 -7.49 9.08 -11.91
N THR A 60 -6.21 8.68 -11.82
CA THR A 60 -5.35 8.43 -12.99
C THR A 60 -5.19 6.94 -13.32
N VAL A 61 -5.71 6.04 -12.49
CA VAL A 61 -5.48 4.59 -12.62
C VAL A 61 -6.55 3.95 -13.48
N ASN A 62 -6.39 3.99 -14.80
CA ASN A 62 -7.38 3.41 -15.72
C ASN A 62 -7.30 1.87 -15.70
N PRO A 63 -8.33 1.12 -15.23
CA PRO A 63 -8.34 -0.35 -15.22
C PRO A 63 -8.15 -0.96 -16.60
N VAL A 64 -8.48 -0.23 -17.66
CA VAL A 64 -8.26 -0.65 -19.04
C VAL A 64 -6.76 -0.85 -19.30
N ILE A 65 -5.90 0.05 -18.81
CA ILE A 65 -4.45 -0.09 -18.94
C ILE A 65 -3.99 -1.36 -18.22
N GLY A 66 -4.51 -1.60 -17.01
CA GLY A 66 -4.25 -2.82 -16.26
C GLY A 66 -4.62 -4.09 -17.04
N GLY A 67 -5.82 -4.11 -17.62
CA GLY A 67 -6.30 -5.22 -18.47
C GLY A 67 -5.46 -5.44 -19.72
N VAL A 68 -5.00 -4.37 -20.37
CA VAL A 68 -4.10 -4.44 -21.53
C VAL A 68 -2.74 -5.05 -21.12
N CYS A 69 -2.15 -4.61 -20.01
CA CYS A 69 -0.89 -5.16 -19.51
C CYS A 69 -0.99 -6.67 -19.22
N VAL A 70 -2.07 -7.11 -18.56
CA VAL A 70 -2.33 -8.53 -18.30
C VAL A 70 -2.51 -9.32 -19.59
N SER A 71 -3.25 -8.76 -20.56
CA SER A 71 -3.49 -9.42 -21.84
C SER A 71 -2.21 -9.58 -22.65
N LEU A 72 -1.34 -8.57 -22.65
CA LEU A 72 -0.02 -8.63 -23.28
C LEU A 72 0.89 -9.68 -22.61
N ALA A 73 0.88 -9.74 -21.27
CA ALA A 73 1.60 -10.79 -20.54
C ALA A 73 1.09 -12.19 -20.92
N GLY A 74 -0.22 -12.37 -21.01
CA GLY A 74 -0.85 -13.62 -21.46
C GLY A 74 -0.48 -14.00 -22.89
N LEU A 75 -0.40 -13.02 -23.81
CA LEU A 75 0.02 -13.24 -25.18
C LEU A 75 1.48 -13.70 -25.27
N LEU A 76 2.37 -13.10 -24.48
CA LEU A 76 3.78 -13.52 -24.42
C LEU A 76 3.92 -14.95 -23.87
N ALA A 77 3.15 -15.30 -22.84
CA ALA A 77 3.10 -16.67 -22.31
C ALA A 77 2.57 -17.67 -23.37
N PHE A 78 1.51 -17.30 -24.10
CA PHE A 78 0.99 -18.12 -25.19
C PHE A 78 2.03 -18.36 -26.28
N VAL A 79 2.72 -17.32 -26.73
CA VAL A 79 3.79 -17.43 -27.74
C VAL A 79 4.95 -18.28 -27.22
N GLN A 80 5.37 -18.11 -25.96
CA GLN A 80 6.38 -18.96 -25.33
C GLN A 80 5.95 -20.43 -25.31
N GLY A 81 4.69 -20.70 -24.98
CA GLY A 81 4.15 -22.06 -24.98
C GLY A 81 4.16 -22.68 -26.37
N ALA A 82 3.78 -21.92 -27.40
CA ALA A 82 3.84 -22.38 -28.80
C ALA A 82 5.28 -22.69 -29.24
N ILE A 83 6.25 -21.82 -28.89
CA ILE A 83 7.66 -22.04 -29.19
C ILE A 83 8.19 -23.29 -28.48
N ALA A 84 7.80 -23.53 -27.22
CA ALA A 84 8.19 -24.73 -26.48
C ALA A 84 7.67 -26.02 -27.15
N LEU A 85 6.43 -26.01 -27.68
CA LEU A 85 5.89 -27.15 -28.43
C LEU A 85 6.69 -27.42 -29.72
N VAL A 86 7.07 -26.39 -30.45
CA VAL A 86 7.91 -26.53 -31.65
C VAL A 86 9.32 -27.02 -31.28
N GLY A 87 9.88 -26.51 -30.18
CA GLY A 87 11.20 -26.91 -29.68
C GLY A 87 11.29 -28.40 -29.32
N GLU A 88 10.24 -28.99 -28.73
CA GLU A 88 10.23 -30.44 -28.44
C GLU A 88 10.32 -31.29 -29.72
N VAL A 89 9.69 -30.86 -30.82
CA VAL A 89 9.76 -31.57 -32.11
C VAL A 89 11.19 -31.51 -32.66
N GLN A 90 11.84 -30.36 -32.57
CA GLN A 90 13.24 -30.19 -33.00
C GLN A 90 14.22 -31.02 -32.15
N ILE A 91 14.00 -31.09 -30.83
CA ILE A 91 14.83 -31.92 -29.94
C ILE A 91 14.65 -33.40 -30.25
N LEU A 92 13.43 -33.84 -30.55
CA LEU A 92 13.16 -35.23 -30.94
C LEU A 92 13.92 -35.60 -32.23
N GLU A 93 13.92 -34.71 -33.22
CA GLU A 93 14.65 -34.92 -34.48
C GLU A 93 16.17 -34.98 -34.26
N PHE A 94 16.72 -34.15 -33.36
CA PHE A 94 18.15 -34.06 -33.13
C PHE A 94 18.70 -35.15 -32.18
N THR A 95 17.94 -35.54 -31.17
CA THR A 95 18.39 -36.46 -30.10
C THR A 95 17.80 -37.85 -30.19
N GLY A 96 16.75 -38.06 -30.99
CA GLY A 96 16.02 -39.33 -31.09
C GLY A 96 15.24 -39.72 -29.82
N SER A 97 15.19 -38.85 -28.80
CA SER A 97 14.54 -39.11 -27.51
C SER A 97 13.52 -38.03 -27.18
N ARG A 98 12.35 -38.45 -26.71
CA ARG A 98 11.26 -37.55 -26.28
C ARG A 98 11.20 -37.53 -24.76
N THR A 99 11.56 -36.40 -24.17
CA THR A 99 11.46 -36.22 -22.71
C THR A 99 10.06 -35.75 -22.31
N GLY A 100 9.33 -35.12 -23.24
CA GLY A 100 7.98 -34.59 -23.01
C GLY A 100 7.94 -33.35 -22.13
N TRP A 101 9.08 -32.90 -21.62
CA TRP A 101 9.19 -31.80 -20.68
C TRP A 101 8.73 -30.48 -21.30
N LEU A 102 9.19 -30.14 -22.50
CA LEU A 102 8.77 -28.90 -23.16
C LEU A 102 7.32 -28.98 -23.65
N MET A 103 6.81 -30.17 -23.95
CA MET A 103 5.40 -30.35 -24.26
C MET A 103 4.50 -30.01 -23.07
N PHE A 104 4.81 -30.53 -21.88
CA PHE A 104 4.06 -30.23 -20.66
C PHE A 104 4.05 -28.72 -20.37
N TRP A 105 5.23 -28.10 -20.34
CA TRP A 105 5.34 -26.65 -20.10
C TRP A 105 4.73 -25.81 -21.23
N GLY A 106 4.83 -26.26 -22.47
CA GLY A 106 4.22 -25.61 -23.63
C GLY A 106 2.71 -25.54 -23.53
N PHE A 107 2.05 -26.67 -23.26
CA PHE A 107 0.60 -26.70 -23.03
C PHE A 107 0.19 -25.88 -21.80
N PHE A 108 0.94 -25.99 -20.70
CA PHE A 108 0.69 -25.20 -19.50
C PHE A 108 0.68 -23.69 -19.79
N PHE A 109 1.72 -23.17 -20.47
CA PHE A 109 1.82 -21.75 -20.80
C PHE A 109 0.75 -21.29 -21.80
N ILE A 110 0.34 -22.15 -22.74
CA ILE A 110 -0.78 -21.85 -23.64
C ILE A 110 -2.08 -21.68 -22.85
N VAL A 111 -2.42 -22.63 -21.98
CA VAL A 111 -3.67 -22.59 -21.20
C VAL A 111 -3.67 -21.40 -20.24
N VAL A 112 -2.57 -21.18 -19.52
CA VAL A 112 -2.42 -20.06 -18.59
C VAL A 112 -2.45 -18.72 -19.36
N GLY A 113 -1.76 -18.62 -20.49
CA GLY A 113 -1.73 -17.43 -21.34
C GLY A 113 -3.11 -17.09 -21.91
N MET A 114 -3.85 -18.08 -22.43
CA MET A 114 -5.24 -17.89 -22.86
C MET A 114 -6.14 -17.45 -21.71
N GLY A 115 -6.00 -18.07 -20.54
CA GLY A 115 -6.72 -17.67 -19.34
C GLY A 115 -6.46 -16.22 -18.94
N ALA A 116 -5.19 -15.79 -18.95
CA ALA A 116 -4.80 -14.42 -18.68
C ALA A 116 -5.36 -13.42 -19.71
N ILE A 117 -5.40 -13.77 -21.00
CA ILE A 117 -6.00 -12.91 -22.05
C ILE A 117 -7.52 -12.77 -21.84
N LEU A 118 -8.23 -13.89 -21.65
CA LEU A 118 -9.69 -13.89 -21.50
C LEU A 118 -10.11 -13.16 -20.22
N LEU A 119 -9.39 -13.37 -19.13
CA LEU A 119 -9.68 -12.73 -17.85
C LEU A 119 -9.15 -11.29 -17.77
N GLY A 120 -8.05 -10.96 -18.46
CA GLY A 120 -7.60 -9.59 -18.65
C GLY A 120 -8.62 -8.75 -19.43
N SER A 121 -9.33 -9.36 -20.39
CA SER A 121 -10.42 -8.71 -21.12
C SER A 121 -11.60 -8.30 -20.24
N ARG A 122 -11.80 -8.98 -19.10
CA ARG A 122 -12.80 -8.59 -18.10
C ARG A 122 -12.44 -7.28 -17.40
N ALA A 123 -11.15 -7.03 -17.17
CA ALA A 123 -10.68 -5.76 -16.64
C ALA A 123 -11.00 -4.59 -17.59
N MET A 124 -10.80 -4.79 -18.90
CA MET A 124 -11.12 -3.78 -19.92
C MET A 124 -12.62 -3.49 -20.01
N ARG A 125 -13.45 -4.51 -19.80
CA ARG A 125 -14.92 -4.38 -19.81
C ARG A 125 -15.49 -3.90 -18.47
N ARG A 126 -14.65 -3.75 -17.43
CA ARG A 126 -15.07 -3.44 -16.05
C ARG A 126 -16.06 -4.45 -15.47
N VAL A 127 -16.02 -5.71 -15.92
CA VAL A 127 -16.96 -6.76 -15.47
C VAL A 127 -16.25 -7.81 -14.63
N GLY A 128 -16.66 -7.95 -13.38
CA GLY A 128 -16.21 -9.06 -12.52
C GLY A 128 -14.76 -8.90 -12.04
N TYR A 129 -14.56 -8.05 -11.04
CA TYR A 129 -13.28 -7.82 -10.36
C TYR A 129 -12.50 -9.10 -9.99
N PRO A 130 -13.11 -10.17 -9.44
CA PRO A 130 -12.39 -11.40 -9.12
C PRO A 130 -11.79 -12.06 -10.37
N GLY A 131 -12.52 -12.03 -11.49
CA GLY A 131 -12.03 -12.57 -12.76
C GLY A 131 -10.81 -11.80 -13.27
N ALA A 132 -10.84 -10.46 -13.21
CA ALA A 132 -9.72 -9.62 -13.60
C ALA A 132 -8.46 -9.90 -12.75
N LEU A 133 -8.61 -10.06 -11.43
CA LEU A 133 -7.51 -10.43 -10.54
C LEU A 133 -6.93 -11.81 -10.86
N ILE A 134 -7.80 -12.81 -11.06
CA ILE A 134 -7.36 -14.16 -11.45
C ILE A 134 -6.57 -14.10 -12.76
N GLY A 135 -7.04 -13.32 -13.74
CA GLY A 135 -6.32 -13.10 -14.99
C GLY A 135 -4.93 -12.53 -14.79
N ALA A 136 -4.79 -11.54 -13.91
CA ALA A 136 -3.50 -10.96 -13.58
C ALA A 136 -2.56 -11.98 -12.89
N VAL A 137 -3.06 -12.77 -11.94
CA VAL A 137 -2.29 -13.85 -11.30
C VAL A 137 -1.84 -14.89 -12.32
N LEU A 138 -2.72 -15.31 -13.24
CA LEU A 138 -2.35 -16.21 -14.33
C LEU A 138 -1.24 -15.61 -15.21
N GLY A 139 -1.32 -14.30 -15.51
CA GLY A 139 -0.26 -13.59 -16.23
C GLY A 139 1.09 -13.63 -15.53
N ILE A 140 1.11 -13.57 -14.19
CA ILE A 140 2.35 -13.67 -13.39
C ILE A 140 2.92 -15.10 -13.46
N VAL A 141 2.05 -16.11 -13.31
CA VAL A 141 2.43 -17.53 -13.35
C VAL A 141 2.89 -17.96 -14.75
N GLY A 142 2.43 -17.29 -15.80
CA GLY A 142 2.75 -17.62 -17.18
C GLY A 142 4.22 -17.43 -17.58
N ILE A 143 5.08 -16.82 -16.74
CA ILE A 143 6.53 -16.55 -16.97
C ILE A 143 6.85 -16.35 -18.46
N GLY A 144 6.11 -15.46 -19.13
CA GLY A 144 6.31 -15.20 -20.56
C GLY A 144 7.54 -14.32 -20.78
N PHE A 145 8.54 -14.81 -21.52
CA PHE A 145 9.64 -14.01 -22.08
C PHE A 145 10.35 -13.04 -21.11
N GLY A 146 10.46 -13.37 -19.83
CA GLY A 146 11.11 -12.54 -18.80
C GLY A 146 10.37 -11.26 -18.42
N ILE A 147 9.82 -10.51 -19.39
CA ILE A 147 9.09 -9.24 -19.16
C ILE A 147 7.61 -9.45 -18.79
N GLY A 148 7.03 -10.60 -19.15
CA GLY A 148 5.62 -10.92 -18.91
C GLY A 148 5.18 -10.80 -17.46
N PRO A 149 5.93 -11.37 -16.48
CA PRO A 149 5.62 -11.22 -15.06
C PRO A 149 5.57 -9.77 -14.59
N PHE A 150 6.46 -8.90 -15.07
CA PHE A 150 6.46 -7.49 -14.70
C PHE A 150 5.23 -6.75 -15.24
N LEU A 151 4.83 -7.03 -16.48
CA LEU A 151 3.59 -6.51 -17.06
C LEU A 151 2.36 -7.01 -16.30
N ALA A 152 2.35 -8.29 -15.91
CA ALA A 152 1.25 -8.86 -15.15
C ALA A 152 1.17 -8.31 -13.72
N VAL A 153 2.30 -8.06 -13.05
CA VAL A 153 2.34 -7.38 -11.75
C VAL A 153 1.87 -5.94 -11.84
N ALA A 154 2.36 -5.18 -12.85
CA ALA A 154 1.88 -3.82 -13.08
C ALA A 154 0.37 -3.81 -13.33
N GLY A 155 -0.12 -4.73 -14.18
CA GLY A 155 -1.54 -4.92 -14.44
C GLY A 155 -2.34 -5.28 -13.19
N LEU A 156 -1.82 -6.19 -12.35
CA LEU A 156 -2.43 -6.57 -11.07
C LEU A 156 -2.58 -5.36 -10.15
N VAL A 157 -1.53 -4.55 -10.00
CA VAL A 157 -1.56 -3.35 -9.15
C VAL A 157 -2.58 -2.34 -9.67
N LEU A 158 -2.61 -2.08 -10.97
CA LEU A 158 -3.58 -1.18 -11.59
C LEU A 158 -5.02 -1.68 -11.40
N ILE A 159 -5.27 -2.98 -11.58
CA ILE A 159 -6.58 -3.60 -11.35
C ILE A 159 -6.98 -3.53 -9.87
N ALA A 160 -6.05 -3.83 -8.95
CA ALA A 160 -6.31 -3.82 -7.52
C ALA A 160 -6.66 -2.42 -6.98
N LEU A 161 -6.00 -1.39 -7.50
CA LEU A 161 -6.27 0.00 -7.13
C LEU A 161 -7.56 0.56 -7.74
N SER A 162 -8.07 -0.06 -8.81
CA SER A 162 -9.29 0.37 -9.52
C SER A 162 -10.54 -0.42 -9.11
N ARG A 163 -10.52 -1.10 -7.94
CA ARG A 163 -11.65 -1.91 -7.44
C ARG A 163 -12.99 -1.18 -7.49
N GLU A 164 -13.02 0.09 -7.13
CA GLU A 164 -14.24 0.92 -7.10
C GLU A 164 -14.88 1.07 -8.50
N GLU A 165 -14.10 1.00 -9.59
CA GLU A 165 -14.62 1.11 -10.96
C GLU A 165 -15.36 -0.16 -11.44
N PHE A 166 -15.21 -1.28 -10.74
CA PHE A 166 -15.90 -2.54 -11.05
C PHE A 166 -17.25 -2.68 -10.34
N GLU A 167 -17.56 -1.78 -9.40
CA GLU A 167 -18.80 -1.77 -8.62
C GLU A 167 -19.84 -0.77 -9.20
N LEU A 168 -19.48 -0.03 -10.26
CA LEU A 168 -20.32 0.89 -11.03
C LEU A 168 -21.05 0.18 -12.18
#